data_AF-A0A9D7C615-F1
#
_entry.id   AF-A0A9D7C615-F1
#
_cell.length_a   1.000
_cell.length_b   1.000
_cell.length_c   1.000
_cell.angle_alpha   90.00
_cell.angle_beta   90.00
_cell.angle_gamma   90.00
#
_symmetry.space_group_name_H-M   'P 1'
#
loop_
_entity.id
_entity.type
_entity.pdbx_description
1 polymer ?
#
loop_
_entity_poly.entity_id
_entity_poly.type
_entity_poly.pdbx_seq_one_letter_code
_entity_poly.pdbx_strand_id
1 'polypeptide(L)' 'MTDIPNSLKKYRRIMGYSQKEVAMILEFKSTSRISRWEKGESMPSVKNLLKLSFLYATLPNDLYHDLWIEVKNNLRKKK' A
#
# COMPACT_ATOMS: atom_id res chain seq x y z
N MET A 1 1.76 -9.44 -16.77
CA MET A 1 1.00 -9.40 -15.52
C MET A 1 0.87 -7.94 -15.14
N THR A 2 -0.34 -7.40 -15.03
CA THR A 2 -0.57 -6.00 -14.68
C THR A 2 -0.54 -5.87 -13.16
N ASP A 3 0.64 -5.66 -12.61
CA ASP A 3 0.82 -5.44 -11.18
C ASP A 3 0.08 -4.17 -10.74
N ILE A 4 -0.55 -4.20 -9.56
CA ILE A 4 -1.27 -3.04 -9.04
C ILE A 4 -0.25 -1.97 -8.61
N PRO A 5 -0.22 -0.79 -9.26
CA PRO A 5 0.78 0.23 -8.97
C PRO A 5 0.61 0.76 -7.55
N ASN A 6 1.72 0.79 -6.80
CA ASN A 6 1.74 1.24 -5.42
C ASN A 6 3.15 1.71 -5.00
N SER A 7 3.22 2.43 -3.88
CA SER A 7 4.46 2.94 -3.30
C SER A 7 4.77 2.34 -1.93
N LEU A 8 4.17 1.19 -1.56
CA LEU A 8 4.28 0.61 -0.22
C LEU A 8 5.74 0.34 0.20
N LYS A 9 6.53 -0.26 -0.70
CA LYS A 9 7.94 -0.57 -0.44
C LYS A 9 8.78 0.68 -0.22
N LYS A 10 8.48 1.76 -0.95
CA LYS A 10 9.15 3.06 -0.81
C LYS A 10 8.90 3.62 0.59
N TYR A 11 7.63 3.75 0.99
CA TYR A 11 7.26 4.29 2.29
C TYR A 11 7.74 3.42 3.44
N ARG A 12 7.65 2.09 3.33
CA ARG A 12 8.23 1.18 4.33
C ARG A 12 9.71 1.44 4.58
N ARG A 13 10.49 1.60 3.50
CA ARG A 13 11.94 1.85 3.57
C ARG A 13 12.27 3.23 4.12
N ILE A 14 11.49 4.25 3.79
CA ILE A 14 11.64 5.61 4.34
C ILE A 14 11.49 5.58 5.87
N MET A 15 10.55 4.77 6.38
CA MET A 15 10.38 4.59 7.83
C MET A 15 11.38 3.64 8.48
N GLY A 16 12.32 3.05 7.73
CA GLY A 16 13.32 2.15 8.26
C GLY A 16 12.84 0.73 8.58
N TYR A 17 11.61 0.36 8.23
CA TYR A 17 11.07 -0.97 8.53
C TYR A 17 11.48 -2.04 7.51
N SER A 18 11.72 -3.25 7.98
CA SER A 18 11.73 -4.49 7.20
C SER A 18 10.31 -5.02 6.97
N GLN A 19 10.13 -5.91 5.99
CA GLN A 19 8.82 -6.58 5.79
C GLN A 19 8.43 -7.42 7.01
N LYS A 20 9.41 -7.95 7.75
CA LYS A 20 9.19 -8.76 8.96
C LYS A 20 8.63 -7.92 10.10
N GLU A 21 9.18 -6.72 10.31
CA GLU A 21 8.68 -5.79 11.33
C GLU A 21 7.26 -5.33 11.01
N VAL A 22 6.97 -4.96 9.76
CA VAL A 22 5.60 -4.60 9.36
C VAL A 22 4.64 -5.76 9.56
N ALA A 23 5.02 -6.98 9.18
CA ALA A 23 4.18 -8.16 9.41
C ALA A 23 3.92 -8.39 10.91
N MET A 24 4.93 -8.23 11.76
CA MET A 24 4.80 -8.35 13.21
C MET A 24 3.86 -7.28 13.80
N ILE A 25 4.04 -6.01 13.43
CA ILE A 25 3.20 -4.89 13.89
C ILE A 25 1.75 -5.07 13.45
N LEU A 26 1.52 -5.64 12.26
CA LEU A 26 0.18 -5.95 11.75
C LEU A 26 -0.37 -7.31 12.21
N GLU A 27 0.33 -7.99 13.13
CA GLU A 27 -0.07 -9.28 13.71
C GLU A 27 -0.21 -10.42 12.68
N PHE A 28 0.64 -10.39 11.65
CA PHE A 28 0.68 -11.43 10.63
C PHE A 28 1.73 -12.49 10.95
N LYS A 29 1.36 -13.75 10.71
CA LYS A 29 2.26 -14.91 10.92
C LYS A 29 3.44 -14.97 9.93
N SER A 30 3.36 -14.26 8.79
CA SER A 30 4.42 -14.26 7.78
C SER A 30 4.50 -12.94 7.01
N THR A 31 5.64 -12.72 6.34
CA THR A 31 5.89 -11.57 5.47
C THR A 31 5.21 -11.66 4.10
N SER A 32 4.59 -12.81 3.78
CA SER A 32 4.03 -13.09 2.45
C SER A 32 3.00 -12.04 2.03
N ARG A 33 2.14 -11.56 2.95
CA ARG A 33 1.16 -10.50 2.66
C ARG A 33 1.84 -9.19 2.28
N ILE A 34 2.83 -8.77 3.06
CA ILE A 34 3.58 -7.53 2.81
C ILE A 34 4.29 -7.60 1.46
N SER A 35 4.94 -8.72 1.17
CA SER A 35 5.60 -8.92 -0.12
C SER A 35 4.62 -8.89 -1.29
N ARG A 36 3.44 -9.51 -1.16
CA ARG A 36 2.42 -9.50 -2.22
C ARG A 36 1.87 -8.11 -2.48
N TRP A 37 1.61 -7.34 -1.42
CA TRP A 37 1.15 -5.95 -1.56
C TRP A 37 2.22 -5.07 -2.21
N GLU A 38 3.48 -5.17 -1.78
CA GLU A 38 4.58 -4.39 -2.36
C GLU A 38 4.86 -4.70 -3.82
N LYS A 39 4.59 -5.93 -4.26
CA LYS A 39 4.70 -6.34 -5.66
C LYS A 39 3.46 -6.03 -6.49
N GLY A 40 2.38 -5.53 -5.88
CA GLY A 40 1.11 -5.30 -6.58
C GLY A 40 0.36 -6.59 -6.95
N GLU A 41 0.72 -7.74 -6.36
CA GLU A 41 0.05 -9.02 -6.61
C GLU A 41 -1.35 -9.08 -5.95
N SER A 42 -1.59 -8.24 -4.93
CA SER A 42 -2.89 -8.13 -4.25
C SER A 42 -3.01 -6.80 -3.50
N MET A 43 -4.23 -6.44 -3.10
CA MET A 43 -4.51 -5.26 -2.26
C MET A 43 -4.59 -5.60 -0.76
N PRO A 44 -4.16 -4.69 0.12
CA PRO A 44 -4.59 -4.72 1.51
C PRO A 44 -6.10 -4.45 1.61
N SER A 45 -6.75 -5.05 2.60
CA SER A 45 -8.10 -4.62 2.99
C SER A 45 -8.05 -3.16 3.48
N VAL A 46 -9.20 -2.47 3.47
CA VAL A 46 -9.29 -1.09 3.98
C VAL A 46 -8.69 -0.94 5.37
N LYS A 47 -8.96 -1.88 6.29
CA LYS A 47 -8.37 -1.88 7.63
C LYS A 47 -6.84 -1.92 7.60
N ASN A 48 -6.26 -2.78 6.77
CA ASN A 48 -4.81 -2.90 6.66
C ASN A 48 -4.19 -1.69 5.93
N LEU A 49 -4.88 -1.13 4.94
CA LEU A 49 -4.47 0.10 4.27
C LEU A 49 -4.37 1.26 5.28
N LEU A 50 -5.36 1.41 6.17
CA LEU A 50 -5.33 2.42 7.22
C LEU A 50 -4.19 2.17 8.22
N LYS A 51 -3.98 0.92 8.65
CA LYS A 51 -2.84 0.58 9.51
C LYS A 51 -1.49 0.92 8.86
N LEU A 52 -1.32 0.61 7.57
CA LEU A 52 -0.13 0.96 6.80
C LEU A 52 0.04 2.47 6.69
N SER A 53 -1.03 3.22 6.46
CA SER A 53 -0.99 4.69 6.38
C SER A 53 -0.51 5.32 7.69
N PHE A 54 -0.97 4.80 8.82
CA PHE A 54 -0.52 5.23 10.15
C PHE A 54 0.95 4.85 10.40
N LEU A 55 1.30 3.57 10.16
CA LEU A 55 2.66 3.06 10.35
C LEU A 55 3.68 3.79 9.46
N TYR A 56 3.27 4.19 8.26
CA TYR A 56 4.13 4.86 7.29
C TYR A 56 4.03 6.39 7.31
N ALA A 57 3.30 6.97 8.26
CA ALA A 57 3.12 8.41 8.41
C ALA A 57 2.73 9.12 7.09
N THR A 58 1.79 8.53 6.33
CA THR A 58 1.37 9.02 5.01
C THR A 58 -0.10 8.71 4.76
N LEU A 59 -0.73 9.31 3.74
CA LEU A 59 -2.14 9.06 3.45
C LEU A 59 -2.31 7.81 2.57
N PRO A 60 -3.46 7.09 2.64
CA PRO A 60 -3.74 5.94 1.78
C PRO A 60 -3.57 6.22 0.27
N ASN A 61 -3.95 7.42 -0.16
CA ASN A 61 -3.82 7.91 -1.53
C ASN A 61 -2.36 8.12 -1.96
N ASP A 62 -1.44 8.38 -1.03
CA ASP A 62 0.00 8.46 -1.35
C ASP A 62 0.62 7.07 -1.50
N LEU A 63 0.09 6.08 -0.78
CA LEU A 63 0.48 4.67 -0.94
C LEU A 63 0.05 4.09 -2.30
N TYR A 64 -1.01 4.65 -2.90
CA TYR A 64 -1.61 4.22 -4.17
C TYR A 64 -1.82 5.42 -5.12
N HIS A 65 -0.80 6.27 -5.27
CA HIS A 65 -0.91 7.54 -6.00
C HIS A 65 -1.42 7.38 -7.44
N ASP A 66 -0.86 6.44 -8.20
CA ASP A 66 -1.24 6.26 -9.60
C ASP A 66 -2.71 5.84 -9.74
N LEU A 67 -3.16 4.93 -8.87
CA LEU A 67 -4.56 4.50 -8.81
C LEU A 67 -5.48 5.66 -8.40
N TRP A 68 -5.05 6.50 -7.46
CA TRP A 68 -5.79 7.69 -7.07
C TRP A 68 -5.95 8.68 -8.23
N ILE A 69 -4.88 8.94 -8.99
CA ILE A 69 -4.91 9.80 -10.18
C ILE A 69 -5.82 9.21 -11.25
N GLU A 70 -5.76 7.90 -11.49
CA GLU A 70 -6.63 7.21 -12.44
C GLU A 70 -8.11 7.39 -12.08
N VAL A 71 -8.49 7.09 -10.82
CA VAL A 71 -9.86 7.27 -10.33
C VAL A 71 -10.31 8.72 -10.47
N LYS A 72 -9.47 9.68 -10.05
CA LYS A 72 -9.77 11.12 -10.15
C LYS A 72 -10.01 11.56 -11.60
N ASN A 73 -9.19 11.11 -12.54
CA ASN A 73 -9.32 11.44 -13.95
C ASN A 73 -10.58 10.81 -14.56
N ASN A 74 -10.90 9.57 -14.20
CA ASN A 74 -12.09 8.88 -14.68
C ASN A 74 -13.38 9.56 -14.19
N LEU A 75 -13.40 10.08 -12.96
CA LEU A 75 -14.54 10.85 -12.44
C LEU A 75 -14.68 12.22 -13.13
N ARG A 76 -13.58 12.86 -13.53
CA ARG A 76 -13.59 14.15 -14.25
C ARG A 76 -14.06 14.02 -15.70
N LYS A 77 -13.69 12.94 -16.39
CA LYS A 77 -14.11 12.66 -17.78
C LYS A 77 -15.60 12.29 -17.92
N LYS A 78 -16.26 11.93 -16.82
CA LYS A 78 -17.69 11.60 -16.78
C LYS A 78 -18.60 12.80 -16.50
N LYS A 79 -18.03 13.99 -16.29
CA LYS A 79 -18.74 15.26 -16.25
C LYS A 79 -18.66 15.93 -17.60
#